data_AF-A0A926Z0U2-F1
#
_entry.id   AF-A0A926Z0U2-F1
#
_cell.length_a   1.000
_cell.length_b   1.000
_cell.length_c   1.000
_cell.angle_alpha   90.00
_cell.angle_beta   90.00
_cell.angle_gamma   90.00
#
_symmetry.space_group_name_H-M   'P 1'
#
loop_
_entity.id
_entity.type
_entity.pdbx_description
1 polymer ?
#
loop_
_entity_poly.entity_id
_entity_poly.type
_entity_poly.pdbx_seq_one_letter_code
_entity_poly.pdbx_strand_id
1 'polypeptide(L)'
;MLTACSSIALLPTPELIEKAIAIQLQQTQEELNQKLDLHFQKLQLQHLYIMQQQPLTIENLPAYRVTGSYDINARLAKHRFTQLQKPFDIYLQIQKEGKSWRLLIPEKSDKNTQNTPSKWQSYLIL
;
A
#
# COMPACT_ATOMS: atom_id res chain seq x y z
N MET A 1 -35.32 21.24 -3.24
CA MET A 1 -33.92 21.19 -2.80
C MET A 1 -33.56 19.73 -2.58
N LEU A 2 -32.61 19.19 -3.35
CA LEU A 2 -32.10 17.84 -3.14
C LEU A 2 -30.83 17.97 -2.30
N THR A 3 -30.96 17.77 -0.99
CA THR A 3 -29.81 17.53 -0.12
C THR A 3 -29.17 16.21 -0.55
N ALA A 4 -28.04 16.30 -1.23
CA ALA A 4 -27.21 15.14 -1.51
C ALA A 4 -26.87 14.47 -0.17
N CYS A 5 -27.20 13.19 -0.03
CA CYS A 5 -26.69 12.37 1.07
C CYS A 5 -25.18 12.56 1.09
N SER A 6 -24.67 13.15 2.18
CA SER A 6 -23.25 13.17 2.50
C SER A 6 -22.82 11.72 2.70
N SER A 7 -22.44 11.04 1.62
CA SER A 7 -21.76 9.77 1.71
C SER A 7 -20.53 10.02 2.57
N ILE A 8 -20.50 9.40 3.75
CA ILE A 8 -19.31 9.39 4.58
C ILE A 8 -18.26 8.70 3.74
N ALA A 9 -17.40 9.48 3.08
CA ALA A 9 -16.29 8.93 2.33
C ALA A 9 -15.39 8.22 3.34
N LEU A 10 -15.40 6.89 3.32
CA LEU A 10 -14.64 6.08 4.27
C LEU A 10 -13.15 6.31 3.99
N LEU A 11 -12.47 7.04 4.87
CA LEU A 11 -11.05 7.31 4.72
C LEU A 11 -10.22 6.10 5.17
N PRO A 12 -9.09 5.80 4.50
CA PRO A 12 -8.13 4.81 4.97
C PRO A 12 -7.63 5.13 6.38
N THR A 13 -7.73 4.15 7.28
CA THR A 13 -7.19 4.29 8.63
C THR A 13 -5.67 4.05 8.63
N PRO A 14 -4.92 4.60 9.60
CA PRO A 14 -3.49 4.31 9.75
C PRO A 14 -3.20 2.80 9.86
N GLU A 15 -4.04 2.04 10.57
CA GLU A 15 -3.90 0.58 10.70
C GLU A 15 -4.08 -0.13 9.35
N LEU A 16 -5.04 0.30 8.53
CA LEU A 16 -5.23 -0.24 7.18
C LEU A 16 -4.00 0.04 6.29
N ILE A 17 -3.48 1.27 6.36
CA ILE A 17 -2.28 1.68 5.62
C ILE A 17 -1.07 0.86 6.06
N GLU A 18 -0.88 0.67 7.37
CA GLU A 18 0.20 -0.15 7.92
C GLU A 18 0.12 -1.60 7.42
N LYS A 19 -1.06 -2.22 7.47
CA LYS A 19 -1.28 -3.59 6.93
C LYS A 19 -0.97 -3.67 5.44
N ALA A 20 -1.39 -2.67 4.66
CA ALA A 20 -1.11 -2.63 3.23
C ALA A 20 0.40 -2.56 2.94
N ILE A 21 1.14 -1.71 3.67
CA ILE A 21 2.59 -1.62 3.55
C ILE A 21 3.26 -2.92 4.00
N ALA A 22 2.76 -3.56 5.07
CA ALA A 22 3.26 -4.84 5.54
C ALA A 22 3.12 -5.95 4.48
N ILE A 23 1.99 -6.02 3.76
CA ILE A 23 1.79 -6.95 2.64
C ILE A 23 2.83 -6.73 1.54
N GLN A 24 3.08 -5.47 1.12
CA GLN A 24 4.11 -5.17 0.13
C GLN A 24 5.52 -5.55 0.60
N LEU A 25 5.81 -5.33 1.89
CA LEU A 25 7.08 -5.69 2.50
C LEU A 25 7.28 -7.21 2.53
N GLN A 26 6.24 -7.98 2.84
CA GLN A 26 6.29 -9.43 2.84
C GLN A 26 6.59 -9.96 1.43
N GLN A 27 5.91 -9.45 0.40
CA GLN A 27 6.18 -9.82 -1.00
C GLN A 27 7.62 -9.50 -1.40
N THR A 28 8.10 -8.31 -1.02
CA THR A 28 9.50 -7.92 -1.28
C THR A 28 10.48 -8.86 -0.57
N GLN A 29 10.18 -9.25 0.67
CA GLN A 29 11.01 -10.16 1.45
C GLN A 29 11.08 -11.56 0.80
N GLU A 30 9.94 -12.10 0.38
CA GLU A 30 9.84 -13.39 -0.32
C GLU A 30 10.63 -13.37 -1.63
N GLU A 31 10.48 -12.32 -2.45
CA GLU A 31 11.25 -12.16 -3.68
C GLU A 31 12.76 -12.06 -3.45
N LEU A 32 13.18 -11.34 -2.41
CA LEU A 32 14.60 -11.17 -2.08
C LEU A 32 15.21 -12.48 -1.55
N ASN A 33 14.49 -13.22 -0.71
CA ASN A 33 14.93 -14.53 -0.22
C ASN A 33 15.19 -15.50 -1.37
N GLN A 34 14.29 -15.54 -2.36
CA GLN A 34 14.45 -16.41 -3.53
C GLN A 34 15.66 -16.05 -4.39
N LYS A 35 15.99 -14.75 -4.52
CA LYS A 35 17.05 -14.29 -5.43
C LYS A 35 18.44 -14.29 -4.81
N LEU A 36 18.55 -14.06 -3.51
CA LEU A 36 19.80 -13.76 -2.84
C LEU A 36 20.16 -14.76 -1.74
N ASP A 37 19.37 -15.84 -1.57
CA ASP A 37 19.49 -16.82 -0.47
C ASP A 37 19.62 -16.12 0.89
N LEU A 38 18.83 -15.06 1.07
CA LEU A 38 18.82 -14.29 2.30
C LEU A 38 17.85 -14.94 3.28
N HIS A 39 18.27 -14.97 4.55
CA HIS A 39 17.42 -15.41 5.66
C HIS A 39 17.08 -14.18 6.49
N PHE A 40 16.01 -13.47 6.13
CA PHE A 40 15.49 -12.40 6.97
C PHE A 40 14.87 -13.00 8.24
N GLN A 41 15.28 -12.51 9.40
CA GLN A 41 14.75 -12.95 10.68
C GLN A 41 13.58 -12.08 11.14
N LYS A 42 13.67 -10.77 10.87
CA LYS A 42 12.64 -9.82 11.29
C LYS A 42 12.69 -8.57 10.42
N LEU A 43 11.53 -8.10 10.00
CA LEU A 43 11.32 -6.83 9.34
C LEU A 43 10.24 -6.07 10.11
N GLN A 44 10.53 -4.86 10.58
CA GLN A 44 9.64 -4.06 11.39
C GLN A 44 9.42 -2.70 10.74
N LEU A 45 8.15 -2.35 10.53
CA LEU A 45 7.72 -1.01 10.15
C LEU A 45 7.59 -0.16 11.42
N GLN A 46 8.08 1.07 11.37
CA GLN A 46 8.06 2.04 12.47
C GLN A 46 7.80 3.45 11.93
N HIS A 47 7.35 4.35 12.80
CA HIS A 47 7.16 5.78 12.51
C HIS A 47 6.43 6.07 11.18
N LEU A 48 5.24 5.47 11.01
CA LEU A 48 4.39 5.74 9.84
C LEU A 48 3.98 7.22 9.81
N TYR A 49 4.34 7.91 8.73
CA TYR A 49 3.95 9.28 8.45
C TYR A 49 3.15 9.34 7.15
N ILE A 50 1.91 9.79 7.21
CA ILE A 50 1.02 9.93 6.06
C ILE A 50 1.08 11.37 5.57
N MET A 51 1.57 11.58 4.36
CA MET A 51 1.69 12.91 3.75
C MET A 51 0.41 13.32 3.03
N GLN A 52 -0.18 12.41 2.27
CA GLN A 52 -1.37 12.71 1.47
C GLN A 52 -2.28 11.49 1.34
N GLN A 53 -3.59 11.74 1.38
CA GLN A 53 -4.62 10.77 1.02
C GLN A 53 -5.47 11.39 -0.08
N GLN A 54 -5.21 11.01 -1.33
CA GLN A 54 -5.92 11.56 -2.48
C GLN A 54 -7.04 10.60 -2.91
N PRO A 55 -8.32 11.01 -2.83
CA PRO A 55 -9.41 10.21 -3.37
C PRO A 55 -9.32 10.12 -4.90
N LEU A 56 -9.63 8.96 -5.44
CA LEU A 56 -9.75 8.69 -6.88
C LEU A 56 -10.75 7.56 -7.12
N THR A 57 -10.96 7.21 -8.39
CA THR A 57 -11.80 6.08 -8.78
C THR A 57 -10.98 5.13 -9.65
N ILE A 58 -11.00 3.84 -9.31
CA ILE A 58 -10.37 2.77 -10.11
C ILE A 58 -11.45 1.74 -10.40
N GLU A 59 -11.66 1.42 -11.69
CA GLU A 59 -12.69 0.47 -12.14
C GLU A 59 -14.10 0.74 -11.59
N ASN A 60 -14.50 2.02 -11.57
CA ASN A 60 -15.78 2.50 -11.02
C ASN A 60 -15.98 2.26 -9.52
N LEU A 61 -14.92 1.93 -8.78
CA LEU A 61 -14.94 1.82 -7.32
C LEU A 61 -14.16 2.96 -6.65
N PRO A 62 -14.63 3.47 -5.49
CA PRO A 62 -13.89 4.44 -4.71
C PRO A 62 -12.52 3.90 -4.30
N ALA A 63 -11.48 4.70 -4.48
CA ALA A 63 -10.13 4.37 -4.09
C ALA A 63 -9.40 5.59 -3.52
N TYR A 64 -8.28 5.33 -2.86
CA TYR A 64 -7.38 6.33 -2.31
C TYR A 64 -5.95 6.00 -2.73
N ARG A 65 -5.25 7.02 -3.23
CA ARG A 65 -3.78 7.00 -3.33
C ARG A 65 -3.25 7.61 -2.07
N VAL A 66 -2.48 6.83 -1.31
CA VAL A 66 -1.88 7.28 -0.06
C VAL A 66 -0.38 7.32 -0.23
N THR A 67 0.21 8.48 0.08
CA THR A 67 1.64 8.70 0.04
C THR A 67 2.17 9.15 1.39
N GLY A 68 3.43 8.85 1.65
CA GLY A 68 4.07 9.19 2.91
C GLY A 68 5.42 8.54 3.06
N SER A 69 5.85 8.36 4.30
CA SER A 69 7.08 7.67 4.64
C SER A 69 6.94 6.78 5.88
N TYR A 70 7.86 5.85 6.04
CA TYR A 70 8.01 5.02 7.24
C TYR A 70 9.47 4.69 7.47
N ASP A 71 9.80 4.31 8.69
CA ASP A 71 11.09 3.74 9.02
C ASP A 71 11.00 2.21 8.96
N ILE A 72 12.05 1.58 8.46
CA ILE A 72 12.17 0.13 8.41
C ILE A 72 13.41 -0.31 9.18
N ASN A 73 13.21 -1.23 10.11
CA ASN A 73 14.30 -1.94 10.79
C ASN A 73 14.25 -3.41 10.40
N ALA A 74 15.36 -3.91 9.86
CA ALA A 74 15.46 -5.28 9.41
C ALA A 74 16.71 -5.96 9.95
N ARG A 75 16.52 -7.24 10.33
CA ARG A 75 17.58 -8.13 10.79
C ARG A 75 17.75 -9.27 9.81
N LEU A 76 18.92 -9.35 9.20
CA LEU A 76 19.43 -10.53 8.50
C LEU A 76 20.37 -11.30 9.43
N ALA A 77 20.66 -12.56 9.07
CA ALA A 77 21.51 -13.46 9.84
C ALA A 77 22.82 -12.82 10.34
N LYS A 78 23.50 -12.01 9.50
CA LYS A 78 24.79 -11.39 9.82
C LYS A 78 24.75 -9.87 9.96
N HIS A 79 23.63 -9.23 9.60
CA HIS A 79 23.57 -7.77 9.46
C HIS A 79 22.25 -7.22 9.97
N ARG A 80 22.31 -6.03 10.57
CA ARG A 80 21.12 -5.22 10.86
C ARG A 80 21.19 -3.99 9.98
N PHE A 81 20.05 -3.60 9.43
CA PHE A 81 19.95 -2.33 8.73
C PHE A 81 18.68 -1.61 9.16
N THR A 82 18.82 -0.30 9.26
CA THR A 82 17.71 0.62 9.47
C THR A 82 17.71 1.57 8.29
N GLN A 83 16.55 1.75 7.68
CA GLN A 83 16.36 2.78 6.67
C GLN A 83 15.25 3.71 7.16
N LEU A 84 15.59 4.98 7.29
CA LEU A 84 14.69 6.01 7.79
C LEU A 84 13.97 6.68 6.62
N GLN A 85 12.75 7.14 6.88
CA GLN A 85 11.92 7.91 5.94
C GLN A 85 11.80 7.27 4.55
N LYS A 86 11.70 5.93 4.50
CA LYS A 86 11.45 5.21 3.26
C LYS A 86 10.09 5.66 2.69
N PRO A 87 10.04 6.22 1.47
CA PRO A 87 8.79 6.70 0.91
C PRO A 87 7.89 5.52 0.54
N PHE A 88 6.58 5.76 0.57
CA PHE A 88 5.58 4.83 0.04
C PHE A 88 4.54 5.55 -0.81
N ASP A 89 3.96 4.79 -1.75
CA ASP A 89 2.86 5.18 -2.62
C ASP A 89 1.99 3.94 -2.83
N ILE A 90 0.82 3.93 -2.20
CA ILE A 90 -0.08 2.78 -2.21
C ILE A 90 -1.47 3.17 -2.68
N TYR A 91 -2.17 2.21 -3.28
CA TYR A 91 -3.53 2.38 -3.76
C TYR A 91 -4.46 1.47 -2.96
N LEU A 92 -5.48 2.05 -2.34
CA LEU A 92 -6.44 1.35 -1.50
C LEU A 92 -7.83 1.50 -2.11
N GLN A 93 -8.50 0.40 -2.42
CA GLN A 93 -9.82 0.40 -3.04
C GLN A 93 -10.89 -0.18 -2.10
N ILE A 94 -12.01 0.53 -2.00
CA ILE A 94 -13.18 0.12 -1.25
C ILE A 94 -14.04 -0.77 -2.16
N GLN A 95 -14.43 -1.96 -1.69
CA GLN A 95 -15.30 -2.85 -2.45
C GLN A 95 -16.77 -2.39 -2.41
N LYS A 96 -17.61 -2.97 -3.28
CA LYS A 96 -19.02 -2.55 -3.48
C LYS A 96 -19.84 -2.57 -2.20
N GLU A 97 -19.56 -3.47 -1.25
CA GLU A 97 -20.25 -3.55 0.03
C GLU A 97 -19.82 -2.46 1.03
N GLY A 98 -18.75 -1.70 0.74
CA GLY A 98 -18.23 -0.65 1.62
C GLY A 98 -17.55 -1.15 2.89
N LYS A 99 -17.33 -2.47 2.99
CA LYS A 99 -16.88 -3.15 4.23
C LYS A 99 -15.46 -3.69 4.14
N SER A 100 -14.94 -3.85 2.93
CA SER A 100 -13.65 -4.46 2.69
C SER A 100 -12.76 -3.56 1.86
N TRP A 101 -11.47 -3.70 2.10
CA TRP A 101 -10.41 -2.91 1.48
C TRP A 101 -9.44 -3.83 0.77
N ARG A 102 -9.06 -3.40 -0.43
CA ARG A 102 -8.04 -4.09 -1.22
C ARG A 102 -6.85 -3.18 -1.48
N LEU A 103 -5.65 -3.73 -1.33
CA LEU A 103 -4.42 -3.13 -1.83
C LEU A 103 -4.36 -3.38 -3.33
N LEU A 104 -4.22 -2.31 -4.10
CA LEU A 104 -3.97 -2.38 -5.53
C LEU A 104 -2.48 -2.16 -5.79
N ILE A 105 -1.87 -3.11 -6.50
CA ILE A 105 -0.50 -3.01 -7.00
C ILE A 105 -0.59 -2.84 -8.50
N PRO A 106 -0.06 -1.75 -9.07
CA PRO A 106 -0.06 -1.57 -10.51
C PRO A 106 0.81 -2.66 -11.14
N GLU A 107 0.25 -3.43 -12.07
CA GLU A 107 1.09 -4.30 -12.90
C GLU A 107 2.01 -3.37 -13.71
N LYS A 108 3.29 -3.74 -13.89
CA LYS A 108 4.27 -2.91 -14.60
C LYS A 108 3.79 -2.64 -16.03
N SER A 109 3.04 -1.55 -16.20
CA SER A 109 2.65 -1.01 -17.49
C SER A 109 3.73 -0.02 -17.90
N ASP A 110 4.15 -0.09 -19.16
CA ASP A 110 5.18 0.75 -19.75
C ASP A 110 5.11 2.20 -19.28
N LYS A 111 6.28 2.80 -19.04
CA LYS A 111 6.49 4.19 -18.58
C LYS A 111 5.87 5.27 -19.50
N ASN A 112 5.06 4.91 -20.48
CA ASN A 112 4.55 5.75 -21.54
C ASN A 112 3.03 5.99 -21.48
N THR A 113 2.32 5.46 -20.49
CA THR A 113 0.89 5.76 -20.31
C THR A 113 0.70 6.78 -19.20
N GLN A 114 0.55 8.04 -19.60
CA GLN A 114 0.11 9.11 -18.72
C GLN A 114 -1.26 8.73 -18.13
N ASN A 115 -1.28 8.51 -16.82
CA ASN A 115 -2.46 8.31 -15.98
C ASN A 115 -3.09 6.90 -16.06
N THR A 116 -2.93 6.17 -14.96
CA THR A 116 -3.55 4.89 -14.58
C THR A 116 -3.04 3.63 -15.32
N PRO A 117 -2.41 2.68 -14.59
CA PRO A 117 -2.05 1.37 -15.14
C PRO A 117 -3.29 0.61 -15.62
N SER A 118 -3.16 -0.04 -16.77
CA SER A 118 -4.25 -0.79 -17.41
C SER A 118 -4.61 -2.09 -16.69
N LYS A 119 -3.77 -2.56 -15.77
CA LYS A 119 -3.97 -3.79 -15.00
C LYS A 119 -3.52 -3.63 -13.56
N TRP A 120 -4.33 -4.12 -12.64
CA TRP A 120 -4.10 -4.05 -11.20
C TRP A 120 -4.08 -5.45 -10.60
N GLN A 121 -3.03 -5.77 -9.86
CA GLN A 121 -3.03 -6.88 -8.92
C GLN A 121 -3.70 -6.43 -7.64
N SER A 122 -4.55 -7.28 -7.06
CA SER A 122 -5.42 -6.87 -5.96
C SER A 122 -5.35 -7.84 -4.80
N TYR A 123 -5.01 -7.34 -3.61
CA TYR A 123 -4.86 -8.14 -2.39
C TYR A 123 -5.89 -7.71 -1.34
N LEU A 124 -6.61 -8.66 -0.76
CA LEU A 124 -7.55 -8.38 0.33
C LEU A 124 -6.77 -8.01 1.60
N ILE A 125 -7.17 -6.91 2.25
CA ILE A 125 -6.57 -6.45 3.52
C ILE A 125 -7.53 -6.70 4.70
N LEU A 126 -8.82 -6.39 4.49
CA LEU A 126 -9.93 -6.45 5.45
C LEU A 126 -11.23 -6.72 4.70
#